data_AF-A0A379FSV4-F1
#
_entry.id   AF-A0A379FSV4-F1
#
_cell.length_a   1.000
_cell.length_b   1.000
_cell.length_c   1.000
_cell.angle_alpha   90.00
_cell.angle_beta   90.00
_cell.angle_gamma   90.00
#
_symmetry.space_group_name_H-M   'P 1'
#
loop_
_entity.id
_entity.type
_entity.pdbx_description
1 polymer ?
#
loop_
_entity_poly.entity_id
_entity_poly.type
_entity_poly.pdbx_seq_one_letter_code
_entity_poly.pdbx_strand_id
1 'polypeptide(L)'
;MFENITFNQVKRHENRKLAEITQFLKENDLELDSSIDVFITISRNEKLIACGGLAKNVIKCVAISDDARGEGLALKLGRVFNIEIITIGNAPAR
;
A
#
# COMPACT_ATOMS: atom_id res chain seq x y z
N MET A 1 10.03 -20.01 -11.31
CA MET A 1 10.57 -19.29 -10.13
C MET A 1 9.39 -18.81 -9.32
N PHE A 2 9.30 -19.16 -8.04
CA PHE A 2 8.21 -18.69 -7.19
C PHE A 2 8.47 -17.22 -6.85
N GLU A 3 7.50 -16.37 -7.15
CA GLU A 3 7.57 -14.97 -6.75
C GLU A 3 7.38 -14.90 -5.24
N ASN A 4 8.44 -14.51 -4.52
CA ASN A 4 8.37 -14.37 -3.06
C ASN A 4 7.67 -13.07 -2.73
N ILE A 5 6.39 -13.17 -2.39
CA ILE A 5 5.57 -12.06 -1.92
C ILE A 5 5.62 -12.05 -0.39
N THR A 6 6.12 -10.95 0.16
CA THR A 6 6.22 -10.72 1.61
C THR A 6 5.34 -9.55 2.00
N PHE A 7 4.57 -9.74 3.06
CA PHE A 7 3.77 -8.68 3.67
C PHE A 7 4.53 -8.13 4.87
N ASN A 8 4.69 -6.83 4.93
CA ASN A 8 5.34 -6.19 6.05
C ASN A 8 4.46 -5.10 6.65
N GLN A 9 4.28 -5.13 7.96
CA GLN A 9 3.64 -4.06 8.70
C GLN A 9 4.68 -3.01 9.06
N VAL A 10 4.34 -1.75 8.86
CA VAL A 10 5.20 -0.60 9.13
C VAL A 10 4.43 0.40 9.97
N LYS A 11 4.95 0.70 11.15
CA LYS A 11 4.36 1.70 12.05
C LYS A 11 4.97 3.08 11.82
N ARG A 12 4.27 4.13 12.25
CA ARG A 12 4.76 5.52 12.15
C ARG A 12 6.15 5.77 12.74
N HIS A 13 6.54 5.01 13.76
CA HIS A 13 7.84 5.18 14.39
C HIS A 13 9.00 4.57 13.58
N GLU A 14 8.72 3.74 12.57
CA GLU A 14 9.74 3.13 11.70
C GLU A 14 10.14 4.07 10.55
N ASN A 15 10.82 5.16 10.90
CA ASN A 15 11.20 6.24 9.97
C ASN A 15 11.86 5.77 8.67
N ARG A 16 12.71 4.73 8.69
CA ARG A 16 13.35 4.19 7.47
C ARG A 16 12.33 3.63 6.48
N LYS A 17 11.48 2.70 6.93
CA LYS A 17 10.48 2.07 6.06
C LYS A 17 9.40 3.06 5.64
N LEU A 18 9.09 4.04 6.50
CA LEU A 18 8.16 5.11 6.20
C LEU A 18 8.66 6.00 5.05
N ALA A 19 9.97 6.27 5.00
CA ALA A 19 10.58 6.98 3.88
C ALA A 19 10.42 6.21 2.55
N GLU A 20 10.65 4.89 2.56
CA GLU A 20 10.44 4.03 1.39
C GLU A 20 8.99 4.05 0.92
N ILE A 21 8.03 3.95 1.85
CA ILE A 21 6.59 4.03 1.55
C ILE A 21 6.23 5.41 0.98
N THR A 22 6.75 6.47 1.57
CA THR A 22 6.49 7.85 1.12
C THR A 22 6.98 8.06 -0.30
N GLN A 23 8.18 7.56 -0.61
CA GLN A 23 8.74 7.63 -1.95
C GLN A 23 7.87 6.83 -2.94
N PHE A 24 7.48 5.61 -2.58
CA PHE A 24 6.60 4.78 -3.42
C PHE A 24 5.23 5.42 -3.67
N LEU A 25 4.63 6.01 -2.64
CA LEU A 25 3.38 6.76 -2.78
C LEU A 25 3.57 7.92 -3.77
N LYS A 26 4.65 8.68 -3.61
CA LYS A 26 4.96 9.82 -4.47
C LYS A 26 5.19 9.42 -5.93
N GLU A 27 5.82 8.27 -6.17
CA GLU A 27 5.96 7.69 -7.52
C GLU A 27 4.61 7.29 -8.15
N ASN A 28 3.60 7.05 -7.31
CA ASN A 28 2.22 6.73 -7.71
C ASN A 28 1.27 7.93 -7.61
N ASP A 29 1.79 9.16 -7.53
CA ASP A 29 1.01 10.40 -7.39
C ASP A 29 0.13 10.44 -6.13
N LEU A 30 0.56 9.76 -5.07
CA LEU A 30 -0.09 9.69 -3.77
C LEU A 30 0.78 10.35 -2.70
N GLU A 31 0.11 10.92 -1.70
CA GLU A 31 0.77 11.51 -0.53
C GLU A 31 0.51 10.67 0.71
N LEU A 32 1.46 10.69 1.63
CA LEU A 32 1.35 10.00 2.91
C LEU A 32 0.43 10.79 3.87
N ASP A 33 -0.72 10.22 4.22
CA ASP A 33 -1.66 10.86 5.15
C ASP A 33 -1.16 10.71 6.61
N SER A 34 -1.06 11.85 7.31
CA SER A 34 -0.62 11.90 8.71
C SER A 34 -1.65 11.35 9.73
N SER A 35 -2.79 10.86 9.27
CA SER A 35 -3.81 10.20 10.09
C SER A 35 -3.69 8.68 10.13
N ILE A 36 -2.81 8.09 9.33
CA ILE A 36 -2.62 6.62 9.21
C ILE A 36 -1.85 6.06 10.38
N ASP A 37 -2.45 5.17 11.18
CA ASP A 37 -1.80 4.54 12.33
C ASP A 37 -0.76 3.50 11.91
N VAL A 38 -1.06 2.73 10.86
CA VAL A 38 -0.22 1.63 10.39
C VAL A 38 -0.26 1.49 8.88
N PHE A 39 0.89 1.14 8.28
CA PHE A 39 1.01 0.81 6.88
C PHE A 39 1.24 -0.69 6.72
N ILE A 40 0.63 -1.29 5.71
CA ILE A 40 0.94 -2.63 5.23
C ILE A 40 1.55 -2.46 3.85
N THR A 41 2.75 -3.01 3.69
CA THR A 41 3.43 -3.05 2.41
C THR A 41 3.52 -4.48 1.90
N ILE A 42 3.56 -4.60 0.58
CA ILE A 42 3.76 -5.84 -0.13
C ILE A 42 5.04 -5.67 -0.93
N SER A 43 6.02 -6.53 -0.65
CA SER A 43 7.25 -6.59 -1.40
C SER A 43 7.32 -7.90 -2.17
N ARG A 44 7.69 -7.85 -3.45
CA ARG A 44 7.95 -9.01 -4.29
C ARG A 44 9.42 -9.01 -4.66
N ASN A 45 10.14 -10.07 -4.31
CA ASN A 45 11.60 -10.15 -4.52
C ASN A 45 12.33 -8.91 -3.96
N GLU A 46 12.03 -8.54 -2.71
CA GLU A 46 12.59 -7.36 -2.01
C GLU A 46 12.19 -5.99 -2.57
N LYS A 47 11.48 -5.93 -3.70
CA LYS A 47 10.96 -4.68 -4.29
C LYS A 47 9.54 -4.40 -3.79
N LEU A 48 9.28 -3.20 -3.30
CA LEU A 48 7.93 -2.76 -2.95
C LEU A 48 7.05 -2.75 -4.21
N ILE A 49 5.95 -3.49 -4.18
CA ILE A 49 5.00 -3.56 -5.31
C ILE A 49 3.61 -3.04 -4.94
N ALA A 50 3.29 -2.93 -3.65
CA ALA A 50 2.09 -2.29 -3.19
C ALA A 50 2.22 -1.80 -1.74
N CYS A 51 1.46 -0.78 -1.39
CA CYS A 51 1.27 -0.35 -0.01
C CYS A 51 -0.17 0.07 0.22
N GLY A 52 -0.60 0.00 1.48
CA GLY A 52 -1.86 0.57 1.93
C GLY A 52 -1.71 0.99 3.39
N GLY A 53 -2.30 2.10 3.76
CA GLY A 53 -2.32 2.54 5.14
C GLY A 53 -3.71 2.44 5.74
N LEU A 54 -3.75 2.18 7.04
CA LEU A 54 -4.97 2.06 7.83
C LEU A 54 -5.03 3.21 8.85
N ALA A 55 -6.08 4.02 8.75
CA ALA A 55 -6.38 5.13 9.66
C ALA A 55 -7.75 4.89 10.31
N LYS A 56 -7.81 4.61 11.62
CA LYS A 56 -9.09 4.42 12.35
C LYS A 56 -10.12 3.54 11.61
N ASN A 57 -9.69 2.39 11.08
CA ASN A 57 -10.49 1.44 10.27
C ASN A 57 -10.81 1.86 8.82
N VAL A 58 -10.26 2.96 8.34
CA VAL A 58 -10.35 3.40 6.95
C VAL A 58 -9.04 3.13 6.24
N ILE A 59 -9.10 2.47 5.09
CA ILE A 59 -7.92 2.23 4.25
C ILE A 59 -7.68 3.47 3.39
N LYS A 60 -6.45 4.00 3.45
CA LYS A 60 -5.99 5.20 2.74
C LYS A 60 -4.62 4.95 2.12
N CYS A 61 -4.19 5.83 1.22
CA CYS A 61 -2.85 5.78 0.60
C CYS A 61 -2.56 4.40 0.00
N VAL A 62 -3.52 3.84 -0.75
CA VAL A 62 -3.33 2.55 -1.43
C VAL A 62 -2.66 2.81 -2.76
N ALA A 63 -1.44 2.28 -2.91
CA ALA A 63 -0.67 2.35 -4.15
C ALA A 63 -0.26 0.93 -4.58
N ILE A 64 -0.26 0.69 -5.87
CA ILE A 64 0.17 -0.58 -6.49
C ILE A 64 1.01 -0.22 -7.69
N SER A 65 2.22 -0.81 -7.77
CA SER A 65 3.12 -0.68 -8.91
C SER A 65 2.44 -1.14 -10.19
N ASP A 66 2.72 -0.46 -11.29
CA ASP A 66 2.11 -0.73 -12.59
C ASP A 66 2.32 -2.19 -13.05
N ASP A 67 3.53 -2.74 -12.81
CA ASP A 67 3.87 -4.16 -13.05
C ASP A 67 2.97 -5.17 -12.33
N ALA A 68 2.32 -4.76 -11.25
CA ALA A 68 1.51 -5.63 -10.41
C ALA A 68 0.01 -5.21 -10.39
N ARG A 69 -0.34 -4.18 -11.17
CA ARG A 69 -1.74 -3.80 -11.41
C ARG A 69 -2.41 -4.89 -12.27
N GLY A 70 -3.67 -5.18 -11.98
CA GLY A 70 -4.42 -6.26 -12.64
C GLY A 70 -4.29 -7.65 -12.00
N GLU A 71 -3.36 -7.86 -11.06
CA GLU A 71 -3.23 -9.13 -10.30
C GLU A 71 -4.19 -9.23 -9.08
N GLY A 72 -5.12 -8.27 -8.93
CA GLY A 72 -6.03 -8.23 -7.79
C GLY A 72 -5.34 -7.92 -6.44
N LEU A 73 -4.19 -7.25 -6.45
CA LEU A 73 -3.46 -6.89 -5.22
C LEU A 73 -4.27 -5.99 -4.27
N ALA A 74 -5.13 -5.12 -4.80
CA ALA A 74 -6.07 -4.33 -3.99
C ALA A 74 -7.01 -5.23 -3.17
N LEU A 75 -7.51 -6.32 -3.76
CA LEU A 75 -8.33 -7.31 -3.06
C LEU A 75 -7.52 -8.10 -2.03
N LYS A 76 -6.25 -8.43 -2.32
CA LYS A 76 -5.37 -9.07 -1.32
C LYS A 76 -5.08 -8.15 -0.13
N LEU A 77 -4.78 -6.87 -0.39
CA LEU A 77 -4.64 -5.85 0.66
C LEU A 77 -5.89 -5.80 1.52
N GLY A 78 -7.07 -5.77 0.91
CA GLY A 78 -8.33 -5.78 1.65
C GLY A 78 -8.56 -6.97 2.55
N ARG A 79 -8.20 -8.17 2.07
CA ARG A 79 -8.25 -9.36 2.90
C ARG A 79 -7.28 -9.28 4.09
N VAL A 80 -6.08 -8.73 3.87
CA VAL A 80 -5.11 -8.50 4.96
C VAL A 80 -5.65 -7.47 5.96
N PHE A 81 -6.38 -6.46 5.49
CA PHE A 81 -7.02 -5.45 6.35
C PHE A 81 -8.35 -5.90 6.98
N ASN A 82 -8.91 -7.06 6.62
CA ASN A 82 -10.20 -7.58 7.10
C ASN A 82 -11.36 -6.55 7.05
N ILE A 83 -11.33 -5.67 6.05
CA ILE A 83 -12.25 -4.52 5.89
C ILE A 83 -12.86 -4.59 4.48
N GLU A 84 -14.16 -4.29 4.35
CA GLU A 84 -14.79 -4.08 3.05
C GLU A 84 -14.04 -2.97 2.31
N ILE A 85 -13.32 -3.34 1.23
CA ILE A 85 -12.51 -2.41 0.45
C ILE A 85 -13.41 -1.36 -0.19
N ILE A 86 -13.43 -0.16 0.38
CA ILE A 86 -13.82 1.05 -0.32
C ILE A 86 -12.55 1.55 -0.99
N THR A 87 -12.35 1.20 -2.27
CA THR A 87 -11.25 1.72 -3.08
C THR A 87 -11.43 3.23 -3.27
N ILE A 88 -10.87 4.04 -2.38
CA ILE A 88 -10.60 5.46 -2.64
C ILE A 88 -9.22 5.58 -3.29
N GLY A 89 -9.15 5.11 -4.53
CA GLY A 89 -8.07 5.44 -5.45
C GLY A 89 -8.59 6.54 -6.37
N ASN A 90 -7.94 7.71 -6.33
CA ASN A 90 -8.16 8.79 -7.29
C ASN A 90 -7.93 8.25 -8.70
N ALA A 91 -9.00 7.83 -9.38
CA ALA A 91 -8.96 7.60 -10.81
C ALA A 91 -8.91 8.98 -11.47
N PRO A 92 -7.92 9.30 -12.32
CA PRO A 92 -8.05 10.49 -13.16
C PRO A 92 -9.29 10.30 -14.02
N ALA A 93 -10.31 11.12 -13.75
CA ALA A 93 -11.47 11.26 -14.59
C ALA A 93 -10.97 11.75 -15.96
N ARG A 94 -10.94 10.85 -16.93
CA ARG A 94 -10.79 11.19 -18.34
C ARG A 94 -12.16 11.41 -18.96
#